data_AF-A0A727J5E7-F1
#
_entry.id   AF-A0A727J5E7-F1
#
_cell.length_a   1.000
_cell.length_b   1.000
_cell.length_c   1.000
_cell.angle_alpha   90.00
_cell.angle_beta   90.00
_cell.angle_gamma   90.00
#
_symmetry.space_group_name_H-M   'P 1'
#
loop_
_entity.id
_entity.type
_entity.pdbx_description
1 polymer ?
#
loop_
_entity_poly.entity_id
_entity_poly.type
_entity_poly.pdbx_seq_one_letter_code
_entity_poly.pdbx_strand_id
1 'polypeptide(L)' 'MFVELVYDKRNVEGLEGASEIILAELTKQVHQIFPDAEVRV' A
#
# COMPACT_ATOMS: atom_id res chain seq x y z
N MET A 1 -13.39 2.76 6.54
CA MET A 1 -13.23 1.63 5.60
C MET A 1 -11.79 1.13 5.71
N PHE A 2 -11.54 -0.16 5.49
CA PHE A 2 -10.21 -0.74 5.65
C PHE A 2 -9.74 -1.37 4.33
N VAL A 3 -8.49 -1.11 3.94
CA VAL A 3 -7.87 -1.67 2.73
C VAL A 3 -6.50 -2.25 3.10
N GLU A 4 -6.30 -3.53 2.82
CA GLU A 4 -5.03 -4.22 3.04
C GLU A 4 -4.57 -4.88 1.76
N LEU A 5 -3.33 -4.60 1.35
CA LEU A 5 -2.68 -5.31 0.25
C LEU A 5 -1.84 -6.43 0.82
N VAL A 6 -2.18 -7.68 0.50
CA VAL A 6 -1.35 -8.84 0.83
C VAL A 6 -0.65 -9.32 -0.44
N TYR A 7 0.68 -9.41 -0.41
CA TYR A 7 1.49 -9.87 -1.52
C TYR A 7 2.63 -10.77 -1.03
N ASP A 8 3.21 -11.55 -1.95
CA ASP A 8 4.35 -12.38 -1.66
C ASP A 8 5.63 -11.53 -1.69
N LYS A 9 6.51 -11.68 -0.69
CA LYS A 9 7.77 -10.92 -0.62
C LYS A 9 8.63 -11.05 -1.89
N ARG A 10 8.51 -12.18 -2.61
CA ARG A 10 9.19 -12.41 -3.89
C ARG A 10 8.72 -11.48 -5.01
N ASN A 11 7.54 -10.89 -4.89
CA ASN A 11 7.04 -9.91 -5.86
C ASN A 11 7.82 -8.59 -5.84
N VAL A 12 8.53 -8.31 -4.74
CA VAL A 12 9.31 -7.08 -4.56
C VAL A 12 10.76 -7.36 -4.22
N GLU A 13 11.21 -8.61 -4.39
CA GLU A 13 12.60 -8.98 -4.14
C GLU A 13 13.55 -8.17 -5.04
N GLY A 14 14.58 -7.58 -4.44
CA GLY A 14 15.52 -6.68 -5.14
C GLY A 14 15.04 -5.22 -5.26
N LEU A 15 13.84 -4.89 -4.80
CA LEU A 15 13.37 -3.51 -4.67
C LEU A 15 13.52 -3.04 -3.22
N GLU A 16 14.52 -2.20 -2.97
CA GLU A 16 14.72 -1.57 -1.66
C GLU A 16 13.58 -0.60 -1.34
N GLY A 17 13.00 -0.72 -0.14
CA GLY A 17 11.90 0.15 0.30
C GLY A 17 10.56 -0.07 -0.41
N ALA A 18 10.34 -1.25 -1.01
CA ALA A 18 9.13 -1.50 -1.79
C ALA A 18 7.83 -1.36 -0.97
N SER A 19 7.83 -1.81 0.30
CA SER A 19 6.67 -1.70 1.19
C SER A 19 6.25 -0.24 1.40
N GLU A 20 7.21 0.65 1.59
CA GLU A 20 6.99 2.08 1.82
C GLU A 20 6.45 2.76 0.56
N ILE A 21 7.00 2.41 -0.62
CA ILE A 21 6.53 2.93 -1.90
C ILE A 21 5.08 2.50 -2.16
N ILE A 22 4.77 1.22 -1.93
CA ILE A 22 3.44 0.66 -2.12
C ILE A 22 2.44 1.29 -1.15
N LEU A 23 2.82 1.42 0.13
CA LEU A 23 1.98 2.07 1.15
C LEU A 23 1.68 3.52 0.78
N ALA A 24 2.69 4.28 0.33
CA ALA A 24 2.51 5.68 -0.06
C ALA A 24 1.52 5.84 -1.22
N GLU A 25 1.64 5.03 -2.28
CA GLU A 25 0.72 5.15 -3.42
C GLU A 25 -0.68 4.60 -3.12
N LEU A 26 -0.80 3.51 -2.36
CA LEU A 26 -2.12 3.02 -1.94
C LEU A 26 -2.81 4.04 -1.05
N THR A 27 -2.10 4.65 -0.10
CA THR A 27 -2.65 5.72 0.75
C THR A 27 -3.17 6.87 -0.10
N LYS A 28 -2.35 7.36 -1.05
CA LYS A 28 -2.72 8.46 -1.93
C LYS A 28 -3.94 8.15 -2.80
N GLN A 29 -4.02 6.96 -3.41
CA GLN A 29 -5.16 6.63 -4.27
C GLN A 29 -6.43 6.32 -3.48
N VAL A 30 -6.33 5.61 -2.36
CA VAL A 30 -7.51 5.27 -1.54
C VAL A 30 -8.07 6.53 -0.89
N HIS A 31 -7.23 7.43 -0.35
CA HIS A 31 -7.70 8.67 0.30
C HIS A 31 -8.31 9.68 -0.67
N GLN A 32 -8.02 9.61 -1.97
CA GLN A 32 -8.72 10.42 -2.96
C GLN A 32 -10.22 10.12 -3.03
N ILE A 33 -10.62 8.86 -2.79
CA ILE A 33 -12.02 8.43 -2.88
C ILE A 33 -12.62 8.27 -1.47
N PHE A 34 -11.80 7.81 -0.52
CA PHE A 34 -12.19 7.48 0.85
C PHE A 34 -11.20 8.11 1.84
N PRO A 35 -11.37 9.41 2.19
CA PRO A 35 -10.40 10.17 2.97
C PRO A 35 -10.06 9.55 4.34
N ASP A 36 -11.01 8.88 4.96
CA ASP A 36 -10.87 8.28 6.30
C ASP A 36 -10.56 6.78 6.26
N ALA A 37 -10.14 6.24 5.12
CA ALA A 37 -9.79 4.84 5.02
C ALA A 37 -8.46 4.53 5.72
N GLU A 38 -8.39 3.40 6.41
CA GLU A 38 -7.14 2.89 6.95
C GLU A 38 -6.51 1.94 5.92
N VAL A 39 -5.22 2.16 5.58
CA VAL A 39 -4.48 1.45 4.53
C VAL A 39 -3.29 0.70 5.13
N ARG A 40 -3.13 -0.57 4.76
CA ARG A 40 -2.01 -1.44 5.20
C ARG A 40 -1.47 -2.27 4.02
N VAL A 41 -0.21 -2.70 4.14
CA VAL A 41 0.60 -3.36 3.09
C VAL A 41 1.48 -4.42 3.73
#